data_AF-A0A8T3Y0Y4-F1
#
_entry.id   AF-A0A8T3Y0Y4-F1
#
_cell.length_a   1.000
_cell.length_b   1.000
_cell.length_c   1.000
_cell.angle_alpha   90.00
_cell.angle_beta   90.00
_cell.angle_gamma   90.00
#
_symmetry.space_group_name_H-M   'P 1'
#
loop_
_entity.id
_entity.type
_entity.pdbx_description
1 polymer ?
#
loop_
_entity_poly.entity_id
_entity_poly.type
_entity_poly.pdbx_seq_one_letter_code
_entity_poly.pdbx_strand_id
1 'polypeptide(L)'
;MKSPLMPQKYEKEHDHKGMPWWMKTETAKKTEKFIDKAIPPLVLLLGILILLEFIHGFSEYQKWIDAFDYVIVAFFLADLTFKWYHTRKLVPFIKNYWLDILAVFPFYLAFRVWQEFIVVGTVAQEVGEAQKLAHEIVLVRETRLLKEAELLKEARLLEELKIARVARGIQVGQRAIRATALISEDEEKRGFFYRMKKVIDHWKARRRARWLIAHAHMHKRRHSIHGAFA
;
A
#
# COMPACT_ATOMS: atom_id res chain seq x y z
N MET A 1 9.64 82.74 -12.92
CA MET A 1 9.53 81.83 -11.75
C MET A 1 10.89 81.19 -11.53
N LYS A 2 11.57 81.54 -10.43
CA LYS A 2 12.88 80.96 -10.05
C LYS A 2 12.61 79.70 -9.23
N SER A 3 13.11 78.56 -9.70
CA SER A 3 13.08 77.31 -8.91
C SER A 3 13.79 77.54 -7.58
N PRO A 4 13.23 77.09 -6.44
CA PRO A 4 13.87 77.24 -5.14
C PRO A 4 15.20 76.49 -5.12
N LEU A 5 16.27 77.21 -4.80
CA LEU A 5 17.62 76.68 -4.61
C LEU A 5 17.56 75.62 -3.51
N MET A 6 17.70 74.35 -3.88
CA MET A 6 17.95 73.27 -2.94
C MET A 6 19.23 73.59 -2.14
N PRO A 7 19.23 73.45 -0.81
CA PRO A 7 20.41 73.73 0.00
C PRO A 7 21.54 72.75 -0.35
N GLN A 8 22.70 73.28 -0.74
CA GLN A 8 23.96 72.55 -1.03
C GLN A 8 24.47 71.64 0.11
N LYS A 9 23.77 71.60 1.24
CA LYS A 9 24.19 70.87 2.44
C LYS A 9 23.98 69.36 2.36
N TYR A 10 23.26 68.86 1.35
CA TYR A 10 23.02 67.42 1.16
C TYR A 10 24.09 66.70 0.33
N GLU A 11 25.06 67.44 -0.26
CA GLU A 11 25.98 66.86 -1.25
C GLU A 11 27.36 66.46 -0.67
N LYS A 12 27.69 66.84 0.57
CA LYS A 12 29.05 66.66 1.12
C LYS A 12 29.19 65.69 2.29
N GLU A 13 28.09 65.12 2.78
CA GLU A 13 28.10 64.30 4.01
C GLU A 13 27.58 62.87 3.79
N HIS A 14 27.67 62.37 2.55
CA HIS A 14 27.72 60.91 2.33
C HIS A 14 29.17 60.43 2.55
N ASP A 15 29.53 60.48 3.82
CA ASP A 15 30.80 60.10 4.42
C ASP A 15 31.28 58.72 3.92
N HIS A 16 32.43 58.73 3.27
CA HIS A 16 33.12 57.56 2.69
C HIS A 16 33.59 56.51 3.72
N LYS A 17 33.10 56.57 4.97
CA LYS A 17 33.48 55.68 6.09
C LYS A 17 33.24 54.19 5.84
N GLY A 18 32.49 53.82 4.81
CA GLY A 18 32.23 52.42 4.44
C GLY A 18 32.88 51.94 3.14
N MET A 19 33.65 52.76 2.42
CA MET A 19 34.20 52.34 1.13
C MET A 19 35.47 51.48 1.30
N PRO A 20 35.59 50.35 0.57
CA PRO A 20 36.81 49.56 0.53
C PRO A 20 38.02 50.42 0.14
N TRP A 21 39.19 50.15 0.73
CA TRP A 21 40.41 50.94 0.48
C TRP A 21 40.80 51.02 -1.00
N TRP A 22 40.54 49.95 -1.77
CA TRP A 22 40.86 49.88 -3.20
C TRP A 22 39.99 50.80 -4.07
N MET A 23 38.80 51.19 -3.60
CA MET A 23 37.89 52.11 -4.30
C MET A 23 38.38 53.56 -4.27
N LYS A 24 39.29 53.90 -3.35
CA LYS A 24 39.87 55.26 -3.24
C LYS A 24 40.93 55.54 -4.30
N THR A 25 41.36 54.52 -5.04
CA THR A 25 42.38 54.65 -6.07
C THR A 25 41.88 55.48 -7.26
N GLU A 26 42.77 56.25 -7.88
CA GLU A 26 42.41 57.00 -9.10
C GLU A 26 41.97 56.09 -10.25
N THR A 27 42.48 54.86 -10.28
CA THR A 27 42.12 53.84 -11.27
C THR A 27 40.65 53.46 -11.15
N ALA A 28 40.13 53.20 -9.95
CA ALA A 28 38.72 52.87 -9.74
C ALA A 28 37.79 53.98 -10.24
N LYS A 29 38.11 55.25 -9.98
CA LYS A 29 37.34 56.41 -10.46
C LYS A 29 37.35 56.55 -11.99
N LYS A 30 38.48 56.21 -12.63
CA LYS A 30 38.57 56.20 -14.10
C LYS A 30 37.74 55.07 -14.70
N THR A 31 37.78 53.88 -14.08
CA THR A 31 36.98 52.72 -14.48
C THR A 31 35.49 52.99 -14.33
N GLU A 32 35.06 53.60 -13.23
CA GLU A 32 33.67 53.99 -12.98
C GLU A 32 33.14 54.91 -14.10
N LYS A 33 33.86 56.01 -14.39
CA LYS A 33 33.48 56.92 -15.49
C LYS A 33 33.46 56.26 -16.86
N PHE A 34 34.35 55.28 -17.08
CA PHE A 34 34.37 54.53 -18.32
C PHE A 34 33.14 53.62 -18.43
N ILE A 35 32.80 52.90 -17.37
CA ILE A 35 31.62 52.02 -17.30
C ILE A 35 30.35 52.84 -17.45
N ASP A 36 30.19 53.95 -16.72
CA ASP A 36 29.01 54.82 -16.80
C ASP A 36 28.73 55.31 -18.23
N LYS A 37 29.80 55.64 -18.96
CA LYS A 37 29.70 56.06 -20.36
C LYS A 37 29.39 54.90 -21.31
N ALA A 38 29.77 53.67 -20.96
CA ALA A 38 29.51 52.47 -21.73
C ALA A 38 28.10 51.91 -21.52
N ILE A 39 27.42 52.21 -20.42
CA ILE A 39 26.07 51.67 -20.13
C ILE A 39 25.04 52.02 -21.22
N PRO A 40 24.82 53.30 -21.61
CA PRO A 40 23.81 53.62 -22.61
C PRO A 40 23.97 52.88 -23.95
N PRO A 41 25.18 52.82 -24.58
CA PRO A 41 25.35 52.05 -25.80
C PRO A 41 25.25 50.54 -25.57
N LEU A 42 25.64 50.01 -24.41
CA LEU A 42 25.48 48.59 -24.09
C LEU A 42 24.00 48.19 -23.96
N VAL A 43 23.16 49.00 -23.30
CA VAL A 43 21.70 48.78 -23.22
C VAL A 43 21.09 48.76 -24.62
N LEU A 44 21.48 49.71 -25.47
CA LEU A 44 20.98 49.78 -26.85
C LEU A 44 21.42 48.56 -27.67
N LEU A 45 22.71 48.17 -27.56
CA LEU A 45 23.28 47.01 -28.22
C LEU A 45 22.56 45.71 -27.78
N LEU A 46 22.30 45.56 -26.47
CA LEU A 46 21.55 44.45 -25.92
C LEU A 46 20.14 44.38 -26.51
N GLY A 47 19.43 45.51 -26.58
CA GLY A 47 18.11 45.57 -27.20
C GLY A 47 18.13 45.17 -28.68
N ILE A 48 19.15 45.60 -29.43
CA ILE A 48 19.34 45.21 -30.83
C ILE A 48 19.62 43.70 -30.95
N LEU A 49 20.47 43.14 -30.08
CA LEU A 49 20.77 41.71 -30.04
C LEU A 49 19.49 40.88 -29.81
N ILE A 50 18.68 41.26 -28.84
CA ILE A 50 17.39 40.59 -28.54
C ILE A 50 16.45 40.64 -29.75
N LEU A 51 16.35 41.78 -30.44
CA LEU A 51 15.52 41.91 -31.64
C LEU A 51 16.04 41.05 -32.81
N LEU A 52 17.36 41.03 -33.02
CA LEU A 52 18.01 40.22 -34.06
C LEU A 52 17.79 38.72 -33.81
N GLU A 53 17.96 38.29 -32.57
CA GLU A 53 17.72 36.90 -32.17
C GLU A 53 16.29 36.47 -32.48
N PHE A 54 15.30 37.32 -32.17
CA PHE A 54 13.89 37.02 -32.38
C PHE A 54 13.50 36.91 -33.86
N ILE A 55 14.12 37.70 -34.75
CA ILE A 55 13.72 37.78 -36.17
C ILE A 55 14.36 36.67 -37.01
N HIS A 56 15.65 36.38 -36.80
CA HIS A 56 16.44 35.63 -37.79
C HIS A 56 16.79 34.19 -37.40
N GLY A 57 16.50 33.72 -36.17
CA GLY A 57 16.69 32.32 -35.79
C GLY A 57 18.08 31.77 -36.14
N PHE A 58 19.14 32.52 -35.82
CA PHE A 58 20.51 32.21 -36.23
C PHE A 58 21.12 31.04 -35.44
N SER A 59 20.87 29.80 -35.88
CA SER A 59 21.47 28.60 -35.29
C SER A 59 23.01 28.58 -35.42
N GLU A 60 23.57 29.15 -36.48
CA GLU A 60 25.02 29.16 -36.72
C GLU A 60 25.78 30.18 -35.86
N TYR A 61 25.14 31.30 -35.50
CA TYR A 61 25.77 32.37 -34.71
C TYR A 61 25.45 32.31 -33.22
N GLN A 62 24.66 31.33 -32.79
CA GLN A 62 24.19 31.23 -31.41
C GLN A 62 25.34 31.29 -30.40
N LYS A 63 26.44 30.58 -30.63
CA LYS A 63 27.63 30.61 -29.76
C LYS A 63 28.25 32.01 -29.60
N TRP A 64 28.26 32.80 -30.67
CA TRP A 64 28.81 34.15 -30.64
C TRP A 64 27.85 35.10 -29.92
N ILE A 65 26.54 34.98 -30.17
CA ILE A 65 25.50 35.75 -29.48
C ILE A 65 25.57 35.48 -27.97
N ASP A 66 25.64 34.20 -27.56
CA ASP A 66 25.79 33.81 -26.17
C ASP A 66 27.05 34.43 -25.54
N ALA A 67 28.18 34.37 -26.24
CA ALA A 67 29.43 34.96 -25.77
C ALA A 67 29.32 36.48 -25.61
N PHE A 68 28.67 37.18 -26.55
CA PHE A 68 28.42 38.62 -26.46
C PHE A 68 27.49 38.96 -25.30
N ASP A 69 26.43 38.18 -25.08
CA ASP A 69 25.51 38.38 -23.95
C ASP A 69 26.25 38.24 -22.61
N TYR A 70 27.11 37.22 -22.46
CA TYR A 70 27.96 37.09 -21.27
C TYR A 70 28.88 38.29 -21.05
N VAL A 71 29.46 38.84 -22.11
CA VAL A 71 30.30 40.04 -22.01
C VAL A 71 29.47 41.24 -21.56
N ILE A 72 28.29 41.46 -22.16
CA ILE A 72 27.40 42.56 -21.80
C ILE A 72 26.95 42.44 -20.33
N VAL A 73 26.50 41.26 -19.92
CA VAL A 73 26.09 40.96 -18.54
C VAL A 73 27.25 41.19 -17.56
N ALA A 74 28.48 40.84 -17.92
CA ALA A 74 29.64 41.10 -17.07
C ALA A 74 29.88 42.61 -16.85
N PHE A 75 29.69 43.45 -17.88
CA PHE A 75 29.76 44.91 -17.74
C PHE A 75 28.65 45.45 -16.83
N PHE A 76 27.40 45.01 -17.03
CA PHE A 76 26.30 45.42 -16.14
C PHE A 76 26.51 44.93 -14.71
N LEU A 77 27.01 43.72 -14.49
CA LEU A 77 27.31 43.20 -13.17
C LEU A 77 28.40 44.02 -12.47
N ALA A 78 29.42 44.45 -13.21
CA ALA A 78 30.45 45.34 -12.70
C ALA A 78 29.85 46.69 -12.28
N ASP A 79 29.03 47.33 -13.12
CA ASP A 79 28.31 48.56 -12.79
C ASP A 79 27.43 48.40 -11.54
N LEU A 80 26.63 47.33 -11.50
CA LEU A 80 25.75 47.01 -10.38
C LEU A 80 26.54 46.84 -9.08
N THR A 81 27.73 46.25 -9.17
CA THR A 81 28.66 46.07 -8.05
C THR A 81 29.16 47.41 -7.53
N PHE A 82 29.54 48.35 -8.42
CA PHE A 82 29.95 49.70 -8.02
C PHE A 82 28.80 50.48 -7.33
N LYS A 83 27.59 50.39 -7.87
CA LYS A 83 26.38 50.99 -7.27
C LYS A 83 26.01 50.37 -5.92
N TRP A 84 26.19 49.06 -5.79
CA TRP A 84 25.94 48.31 -4.55
C TRP A 84 26.83 48.81 -3.42
N TYR A 85 28.12 49.00 -3.70
CA TYR A 85 29.08 49.52 -2.73
C TYR A 85 28.78 50.94 -2.26
N HIS A 86 28.17 51.77 -3.10
CA HIS A 86 27.75 53.13 -2.74
C HIS A 86 26.50 53.16 -1.85
N THR A 87 25.49 52.34 -2.16
CA THR A 87 24.20 52.41 -1.46
C THR A 87 24.20 51.63 -0.14
N ARG A 88 24.92 50.50 -0.06
CA ARG A 88 25.04 49.56 1.10
C ARG A 88 23.73 49.04 1.73
N LYS A 89 22.57 49.60 1.37
CA LYS A 89 21.24 49.24 1.84
C LYS A 89 20.49 48.54 0.70
N LEU A 90 20.06 47.30 0.90
CA LEU A 90 19.34 46.49 -0.09
C LEU A 90 18.06 47.16 -0.58
N VAL A 91 17.20 47.63 0.33
CA VAL A 91 15.87 48.14 -0.03
C VAL A 91 15.93 49.39 -0.93
N PRO A 92 16.69 50.45 -0.58
CA PRO A 92 16.85 51.62 -1.46
C PRO A 92 17.55 51.28 -2.78
N PHE A 93 18.50 50.35 -2.74
CA PHE A 93 19.23 49.91 -3.92
C PHE A 93 18.31 49.25 -4.94
N ILE A 94 17.52 48.26 -4.52
CA ILE A 94 16.57 47.58 -5.41
C ILE A 94 15.55 48.57 -5.96
N LYS A 95 15.05 49.51 -5.14
CA LYS A 95 14.07 50.51 -5.59
C LYS A 95 14.62 51.45 -6.67
N ASN A 96 15.88 51.86 -6.56
CA ASN A 96 16.49 52.82 -7.49
C ASN A 96 17.07 52.16 -8.75
N TYR A 97 17.53 50.91 -8.65
CA TYR A 97 18.26 50.20 -9.71
C TYR A 97 17.51 48.95 -10.21
N TRP A 98 16.19 48.88 -10.02
CA TRP A 98 15.38 47.71 -10.43
C TRP A 98 15.53 47.39 -11.92
N LEU A 99 15.69 48.40 -12.78
CA LEU A 99 15.81 48.25 -14.22
C LEU A 99 17.18 47.69 -14.62
N ASP A 100 18.25 48.14 -13.95
CA ASP A 100 19.60 47.59 -14.13
C ASP A 100 19.67 46.13 -13.64
N ILE A 101 19.02 45.82 -12.51
CA ILE A 101 18.91 44.45 -11.99
C ILE A 101 18.19 43.54 -13.00
N LEU A 102 17.10 44.01 -13.60
CA LEU A 102 16.39 43.26 -14.64
C LEU A 102 17.24 43.07 -15.90
N ALA A 103 18.07 44.05 -16.28
CA ALA A 103 18.95 43.96 -17.44
C ALA A 103 20.12 42.96 -17.24
N VAL A 104 20.62 42.84 -16.00
CA VAL A 104 21.62 41.81 -15.63
C VAL A 104 21.01 40.41 -15.61
N PHE A 105 19.70 40.31 -15.42
CA PHE A 105 19.04 39.03 -15.21
C PHE A 105 19.03 38.24 -16.52
N PRO A 106 19.74 37.10 -16.60
CA PRO A 106 19.74 36.26 -17.78
C PRO A 106 18.37 35.61 -17.90
N PHE A 107 17.46 36.24 -18.64
CA PHE A 107 16.08 35.76 -18.85
C PHE A 107 16.07 34.31 -19.31
N TYR A 108 17.06 33.91 -20.11
CA TYR A 108 17.28 32.52 -20.51
C TYR A 108 17.45 31.55 -19.33
N LEU A 109 18.27 31.88 -18.33
CA LEU A 109 18.49 31.01 -17.16
C LEU A 109 17.24 30.91 -16.30
N ALA A 110 16.54 32.03 -16.08
CA ALA A 110 15.28 32.04 -15.35
C ALA A 110 14.22 31.20 -16.04
N PHE A 111 14.11 31.36 -17.36
CA PHE A 111 13.18 30.59 -18.18
C PHE A 111 13.53 29.11 -18.19
N ARG A 112 14.83 28.76 -18.29
CA ARG A 112 15.30 27.37 -18.24
C ARG A 112 14.95 26.70 -16.91
N VAL A 113 15.27 27.35 -15.78
CA VAL A 113 14.93 26.85 -14.45
C VAL A 113 13.41 26.70 -14.31
N TRP A 114 12.65 27.68 -14.78
CA TRP A 114 11.18 27.62 -14.78
C TRP A 114 10.63 26.46 -15.62
N GLN A 115 11.16 26.23 -16.83
CA GLN A 115 10.79 25.11 -17.68
C GLN A 115 11.11 23.77 -17.01
N GLU A 116 12.30 23.62 -16.41
CA GLU A 116 12.67 22.41 -15.67
C GLU A 116 11.70 22.17 -14.50
N PHE A 117 11.29 23.21 -13.76
CA PHE A 117 10.28 23.08 -12.71
C PHE A 117 8.91 22.64 -13.23
N ILE A 118 8.45 23.17 -14.37
CA ILE A 118 7.19 22.74 -14.98
C ILE A 118 7.26 21.26 -15.37
N VAL A 119 8.33 20.84 -16.05
CA VAL A 119 8.50 19.46 -16.50
C VAL A 119 8.55 18.49 -15.32
N VAL A 120 9.26 18.86 -14.25
CA VAL A 120 9.30 18.06 -13.01
C VAL A 120 7.92 18.00 -12.37
N GLY A 121 7.19 19.12 -12.34
CA GLY A 121 5.83 19.19 -11.82
C GLY A 121 4.85 18.30 -12.58
N THR A 122 4.91 18.28 -13.91
CA THR A 122 4.05 17.42 -14.75
C THR A 122 4.37 15.94 -14.54
N VAL A 123 5.66 15.57 -14.49
CA VAL A 123 6.07 14.18 -14.22
C VAL A 123 5.62 13.73 -12.82
N ALA A 124 5.71 14.61 -11.81
CA ALA A 124 5.25 14.30 -10.46
C ALA A 124 3.73 14.07 -10.39
N GLN A 125 2.94 14.81 -11.19
CA GLN A 125 1.50 14.59 -11.30
C GLN A 125 1.17 13.24 -11.96
N GLU A 126 1.82 12.91 -13.08
CA GLU A 126 1.63 11.63 -13.78
C GLU A 126 1.99 10.43 -12.90
N VAL A 127 3.10 10.52 -12.15
CA VAL A 127 3.49 9.47 -11.19
C VAL A 127 2.49 9.34 -10.05
N GLY A 128 1.94 10.46 -9.55
CA GLY A 128 0.92 10.44 -8.50
C GLY A 128 -0.40 9.81 -8.96
N GLU A 129 -0.82 10.06 -10.20
CA GLU A 129 -2.00 9.44 -10.81
C GLU A 129 -1.79 7.94 -11.06
N ALA A 130 -0.61 7.55 -11.56
CA ALA A 130 -0.25 6.15 -11.76
C ALA A 130 -0.23 5.36 -10.43
N GLN A 131 0.27 5.96 -9.35
CA GLN A 131 0.24 5.34 -8.01
C GLN A 131 -1.19 5.18 -7.47
N LYS A 132 -2.07 6.17 -7.67
CA LYS A 132 -3.48 6.06 -7.27
C LYS A 132 -4.20 4.94 -8.03
N LEU A 133 -4.00 4.85 -9.35
CA LEU A 133 -4.55 3.77 -10.17
C LEU A 133 -4.01 2.40 -9.76
N ALA A 134 -2.70 2.28 -9.52
CA ALA A 134 -2.12 1.04 -9.04
C ALA A 134 -2.71 0.60 -7.70
N HIS A 135 -2.90 1.55 -6.76
CA HIS A 135 -3.49 1.26 -5.47
C HIS A 135 -4.95 0.82 -5.57
N GLU A 136 -5.74 1.45 -6.43
CA GLU A 136 -7.13 1.06 -6.70
C GLU A 136 -7.21 -0.34 -7.33
N ILE A 137 -6.33 -0.67 -8.28
CA ILE A 137 -6.25 -2.01 -8.88
C ILE A 137 -5.90 -3.07 -7.82
N VAL A 138 -4.97 -2.78 -6.90
CA VAL A 138 -4.61 -3.70 -5.82
C VAL A 138 -5.81 -3.93 -4.88
N LEU A 139 -6.52 -2.87 -4.48
CA LEU A 139 -7.72 -2.97 -3.64
C LEU A 139 -8.84 -3.78 -4.30
N VAL A 140 -9.07 -3.60 -5.61
CA VAL A 140 -10.04 -4.40 -6.38
C VAL A 140 -9.63 -5.88 -6.44
N ARG A 141 -8.33 -6.17 -6.51
CA ARG A 141 -7.83 -7.55 -6.51
C ARG A 141 -8.00 -8.22 -5.16
N GLU A 142 -7.72 -7.50 -4.07
CA GLU A 142 -7.92 -8.00 -2.71
C GLU A 142 -9.39 -8.29 -2.41
N THR A 143 -10.31 -7.41 -2.82
CA THR A 143 -11.75 -7.63 -2.64
C THR A 143 -12.29 -8.82 -3.44
N ARG A 144 -11.74 -9.10 -4.63
CA ARG A 144 -12.06 -10.33 -5.38
C ARG A 144 -11.55 -11.58 -4.68
N LEU A 145 -10.32 -11.56 -4.18
CA LEU A 145 -9.73 -12.69 -3.46
C LEU A 145 -10.50 -12.99 -2.15
N LEU A 146 -10.98 -11.95 -1.46
CA LEU A 146 -11.84 -12.12 -0.27
C LEU A 146 -13.19 -12.76 -0.62
N LYS A 147 -13.82 -12.35 -1.72
CA LYS A 147 -15.07 -12.98 -2.20
C LYS A 147 -14.87 -14.45 -2.62
N GLU A 148 -13.75 -14.77 -3.28
CA GLU A 148 -13.42 -16.16 -3.64
C GLU A 148 -13.18 -17.01 -2.38
N ALA A 149 -12.55 -16.45 -1.35
CA ALA A 149 -12.34 -17.13 -0.07
C ALA A 149 -13.64 -17.37 0.71
N GLU A 150 -14.60 -16.43 0.67
CA GLU A 150 -15.93 -16.62 1.26
C GLU A 150 -16.73 -17.72 0.54
N LEU A 151 -16.73 -17.71 -0.80
CA LEU A 151 -17.40 -18.74 -1.59
C LEU A 151 -16.82 -20.14 -1.34
N LEU A 152 -15.50 -20.27 -1.15
CA LEU A 152 -14.86 -21.52 -0.79
C LEU A 152 -15.22 -21.99 0.63
N LYS A 153 -15.40 -21.06 1.57
CA LYS A 153 -15.88 -21.39 2.92
C LYS A 153 -17.32 -21.89 2.89
N GLU A 154 -18.20 -21.23 2.13
CA GLU A 154 -19.59 -21.68 1.96
C GLU A 154 -19.68 -23.05 1.29
N ALA A 155 -18.85 -23.31 0.27
CA ALA A 155 -18.76 -24.61 -0.39
C ALA A 155 -18.31 -25.73 0.57
N ARG A 156 -17.31 -25.46 1.43
CA ARG A 156 -16.86 -26.42 2.45
C ARG A 156 -17.95 -26.72 3.48
N LEU A 157 -18.68 -25.72 3.95
CA LEU A 157 -19.78 -25.92 4.90
C LEU A 157 -20.91 -26.77 4.29
N LEU A 158 -21.22 -26.58 3.00
CA LEU A 158 -22.18 -27.41 2.29
C LEU A 158 -21.71 -28.87 2.12
N GLU A 159 -20.41 -29.08 1.91
CA GLU A 159 -19.82 -30.41 1.84
C GLU A 159 -19.88 -31.12 3.20
N GLU A 160 -19.54 -30.42 4.29
CA GLU A 160 -19.67 -30.94 5.65
C GLU A 160 -21.13 -31.30 5.99
N LEU A 161 -22.11 -30.49 5.56
CA LEU A 161 -23.53 -30.79 5.74
C LEU A 161 -23.99 -32.02 4.95
N LYS A 162 -23.46 -32.25 3.74
CA LYS A 162 -23.73 -33.45 2.95
C LYS A 162 -23.14 -34.69 3.63
N ILE A 163 -21.89 -34.62 4.09
CA ILE A 163 -21.22 -35.71 4.80
C ILE A 163 -21.95 -36.03 6.12
N ALA A 164 -22.37 -35.01 6.88
CA ALA A 164 -23.14 -35.19 8.10
C ALA A 164 -24.50 -35.87 7.85
N ARG A 165 -25.15 -35.59 6.70
CA ARG A 165 -26.43 -36.21 6.32
C ARG A 165 -26.24 -37.68 5.95
N VAL A 166 -25.17 -38.01 5.23
CA VAL A 166 -24.79 -39.40 4.89
C VAL A 166 -24.42 -40.18 6.16
N ALA A 167 -23.63 -39.59 7.06
CA ALA A 167 -23.26 -40.20 8.33
C ALA A 167 -24.47 -40.54 9.20
N ARG A 168 -25.47 -39.65 9.27
CA ARG A 168 -26.75 -39.95 9.94
C ARG A 168 -27.50 -41.10 9.28
N GLY A 169 -27.52 -41.17 7.95
CA GLY A 169 -28.11 -42.30 7.22
C GLY A 169 -27.46 -43.64 7.55
N ILE A 170 -26.12 -43.66 7.62
CA ILE A 170 -25.35 -44.86 7.98
C ILE A 170 -25.64 -45.28 9.43
N GLN A 171 -25.70 -44.35 10.37
CA GLN A 171 -26.01 -44.65 11.78
C GLN A 171 -27.42 -45.24 11.96
N VAL A 172 -28.40 -44.72 11.22
CA VAL A 172 -29.77 -45.27 11.24
C VAL A 172 -29.80 -46.68 10.65
N GLY A 173 -29.09 -46.91 9.54
CA GLY A 173 -28.94 -48.25 8.94
C GLY A 173 -28.29 -49.26 9.89
N GLN A 174 -27.23 -48.87 10.59
CA GLN A 174 -26.59 -49.74 11.59
C GLN A 174 -27.51 -50.07 12.76
N ARG A 175 -28.34 -49.13 13.21
CA ARG A 175 -29.34 -49.38 14.26
C ARG A 175 -30.43 -50.34 13.79
N ALA A 176 -30.88 -50.23 12.55
CA ALA A 176 -31.86 -51.15 11.97
C ALA A 176 -31.30 -52.58 11.82
N ILE A 177 -30.04 -52.72 11.36
CA ILE A 177 -29.36 -54.02 11.24
C ILE A 177 -29.13 -54.66 12.61
N ARG A 178 -28.80 -53.88 13.64
CA ARG A 178 -28.68 -54.40 15.01
C ARG A 178 -30.02 -54.82 15.59
N ALA A 179 -31.09 -54.08 15.31
CA ALA A 179 -32.44 -54.43 15.76
C ALA A 179 -32.92 -55.74 15.11
N THR A 180 -32.64 -55.97 13.83
CA THR A 180 -32.99 -57.23 13.16
C THR A 180 -32.15 -58.42 13.65
N ALA A 181 -30.85 -58.21 13.95
CA ALA A 181 -30.00 -59.25 14.54
C ALA A 181 -30.49 -59.69 15.94
N LEU A 182 -30.93 -58.74 16.77
CA LEU A 182 -31.47 -59.05 18.11
C LEU A 182 -32.79 -59.83 18.05
N ILE A 183 -33.60 -59.63 17.01
CA ILE A 183 -34.83 -60.41 16.80
C ILE A 183 -34.49 -61.85 16.39
N SER A 184 -33.39 -62.07 15.65
CA SER A 184 -32.95 -63.42 15.26
C SER A 184 -32.38 -64.26 16.41
N GLU A 185 -31.71 -63.63 17.40
CA GLU A 185 -31.22 -64.35 18.59
C GLU A 185 -32.34 -64.81 19.54
N ASP A 186 -33.49 -64.14 19.51
CA ASP A 186 -34.60 -64.43 20.42
C ASP A 186 -35.45 -65.64 19.95
N GLU A 187 -35.43 -65.98 18.66
CA GLU A 187 -36.04 -67.21 18.16
C GLU A 187 -35.21 -68.46 18.50
N GLU A 188 -33.88 -68.36 18.46
CA GLU A 188 -32.99 -69.49 18.75
C GLU A 188 -33.04 -69.91 20.23
N LYS A 189 -33.10 -68.92 21.14
CA LYS A 189 -33.25 -69.15 22.59
C LYS A 189 -34.57 -69.84 22.93
N ARG A 190 -35.68 -69.46 22.28
CA ARG A 190 -36.99 -70.11 22.48
C ARG A 190 -36.98 -71.57 21.99
N GLY A 191 -36.34 -71.84 20.85
CA GLY A 191 -36.17 -73.20 20.33
C GLY A 191 -35.33 -74.11 21.24
N PHE A 192 -34.27 -73.58 21.85
CA PHE A 192 -33.46 -74.31 22.83
C PHE A 192 -34.26 -74.68 24.09
N PHE A 193 -35.03 -73.73 24.65
CA PHE A 193 -35.88 -73.98 25.82
C PHE A 193 -36.95 -75.04 25.56
N TYR A 194 -37.54 -75.07 24.36
CA TYR A 194 -38.54 -76.08 24.00
C TYR A 194 -37.93 -77.50 23.93
N ARG A 195 -36.72 -77.63 23.39
CA ARG A 195 -35.96 -78.91 23.37
C ARG A 195 -35.59 -79.39 24.77
N MET A 196 -35.11 -78.49 25.62
CA MET A 196 -34.75 -78.79 27.01
C MET A 196 -35.95 -79.26 27.85
N LYS A 197 -37.10 -78.58 27.70
CA LYS A 197 -38.32 -78.96 28.42
C LYS A 197 -38.76 -80.39 28.10
N LYS A 198 -38.68 -80.78 26.81
CA LYS A 198 -39.00 -82.14 26.35
C LYS A 198 -38.12 -83.22 26.99
N VAL A 199 -36.83 -82.94 27.18
CA VAL A 199 -35.89 -83.87 27.84
C VAL A 199 -36.23 -84.04 29.33
N ILE A 200 -36.55 -82.94 30.01
CA ILE A 200 -36.92 -82.96 31.44
C ILE A 200 -38.21 -83.75 31.65
N ASP A 201 -39.22 -83.53 30.80
CA ASP A 201 -40.50 -84.25 30.89
C ASP A 201 -40.34 -85.74 30.63
N HIS A 202 -39.47 -86.13 29.67
CA HIS A 202 -39.15 -87.53 29.42
C HIS A 202 -38.43 -88.18 30.63
N TRP A 203 -37.51 -87.45 31.27
CA TRP A 203 -36.84 -87.90 32.50
C TRP A 203 -37.83 -88.07 33.67
N LYS A 204 -38.76 -87.13 33.84
CA LYS A 204 -39.83 -87.23 34.86
C LYS A 204 -40.74 -88.43 34.61
N ALA A 205 -41.07 -88.72 33.34
CA ALA A 205 -41.87 -89.89 32.98
C ALA A 205 -41.14 -91.20 33.32
N ARG A 206 -39.85 -91.32 32.96
CA ARG A 206 -39.03 -92.49 33.32
C ARG A 206 -38.88 -92.69 34.83
N ARG A 207 -38.78 -91.60 35.60
CA ARG A 207 -38.68 -91.68 37.06
C ARG A 207 -39.97 -92.21 37.67
N ARG A 208 -41.13 -91.75 37.19
CA ARG A 208 -42.45 -92.25 37.63
C ARG A 208 -42.66 -93.72 37.27
N ALA A 209 -42.29 -94.15 36.06
CA ALA A 209 -42.37 -95.55 35.66
C ALA A 209 -41.53 -96.46 36.56
N ARG A 210 -40.28 -96.07 36.87
CA ARG A 210 -39.42 -96.82 37.79
C ARG A 210 -39.98 -96.88 39.21
N TRP A 211 -40.59 -95.79 39.69
CA TRP A 211 -41.22 -95.76 41.01
C TRP A 211 -42.42 -96.72 41.08
N LEU A 212 -43.26 -96.77 40.05
CA LEU A 212 -44.39 -97.71 39.97
C LEU A 212 -43.94 -99.17 39.92
N ILE A 213 -42.88 -99.50 39.16
CA ILE A 213 -42.31 -100.85 39.11
C ILE A 213 -41.75 -101.26 40.48
N ALA A 214 -41.00 -100.37 41.15
CA ALA A 214 -40.48 -100.63 42.49
C ALA A 214 -41.60 -100.82 43.52
N HIS A 215 -42.66 -100.02 43.45
CA HIS A 215 -43.82 -100.12 44.32
C HIS A 215 -44.59 -101.44 44.12
N ALA A 216 -44.80 -101.87 42.87
CA ALA A 216 -45.40 -103.16 42.55
C ALA A 216 -44.55 -104.34 43.09
N HIS A 217 -43.22 -104.23 42.99
CA HIS A 217 -42.31 -105.26 43.50
C HIS A 217 -42.28 -105.34 45.03
N MET A 218 -42.48 -104.22 45.74
CA MET A 218 -42.61 -104.22 47.20
C MET A 218 -43.93 -104.87 47.67
N HIS A 219 -45.03 -104.64 46.96
CA HIS A 219 -46.32 -105.26 47.29
C HIS A 219 -46.28 -106.80 47.13
N LYS A 220 -45.56 -107.31 46.12
CA LYS A 220 -45.41 -108.76 45.90
C LYS A 220 -44.60 -109.46 46.99
N ARG A 221 -43.62 -108.78 47.63
CA ARG A 221 -42.87 -109.35 48.77
C ARG A 221 -43.70 -109.40 50.05
N ARG A 222 -44.67 -108.51 50.24
CA ARG A 222 -45.50 -108.47 51.45
C ARG A 222 -46.47 -109.67 51.54
N HIS A 223 -46.90 -110.23 50.41
CA HIS A 223 -47.74 -111.45 50.38
C HIS A 223 -46.96 -112.77 50.53
N SER A 224 -45.64 -112.78 50.33
CA SER A 224 -44.82 -113.98 50.50
C SER A 224 -44.41 -114.25 51.95
N ILE A 225 -44.53 -113.26 52.85
CA ILE A 225 -44.10 -113.40 54.26
C ILE A 225 -45.23 -113.91 55.17
N HIS A 226 -46.49 -113.85 54.73
CA HIS A 226 -47.63 -114.41 55.50
C HIS A 226 -47.94 -115.89 55.17
N GLY A 227 -47.26 -116.51 54.21
CA GLY A 227 -47.40 -117.93 53.89
C GLY A 227 -46.40 -118.86 54.58
N ALA A 228 -45.49 -118.32 55.41
CA ALA A 228 -44.42 -119.10 56.06
C ALA A 228 -44.62 -119.28 57.59
N PHE A 229 -45.81 -118.91 58.11
CA PHE A 229 -46.21 -119.10 59.51
C PHE A 229 -47.56 -119.83 59.62
N ALA A 230 -47.81 -120.76 58.71
CA ALA A 230 -48.87 -121.77 58.81
C ALA A 230 -48.24 -123.16 58.79
#